data_AF-A0A3S8XAB2-F1
#
_entry.id   AF-A0A3S8XAB2-F1
#
_cell.length_a   1.000
_cell.length_b   1.000
_cell.length_c   1.000
_cell.angle_alpha   90.00
_cell.angle_beta   90.00
_cell.angle_gamma   90.00
#
_symmetry.space_group_name_H-M   'P 1'
#
loop_
_entity.id
_entity.type
_entity.pdbx_description
1 polymer ?
#
loop_
_entity_poly.entity_id
_entity_poly.type
_entity_poly.pdbx_seq_one_letter_code
_entity_poly.pdbx_strand_id
1 'polypeptide(L)'
;MAKVQGLFVGYRKFAVDRDWLRQQEEQRYRDRQRQFDEWSRKWVTVTRLKETRLWTDGAIRRWLGEPQQQGKYKVFPVEAVLAAEKLNEFRLWLKPRLEKKRAQHHHFLIPFL
;
A
#
# COMPACT_ATOMS: atom_id res chain seq x y z
N MET A 1 9.92 18.96 -22.28
CA MET A 1 8.80 18.13 -22.80
C MET A 1 9.37 17.18 -23.85
N ALA A 2 9.16 15.86 -23.69
CA ALA A 2 9.61 14.88 -24.68
C ALA A 2 8.78 15.01 -25.96
N LYS A 3 9.43 14.95 -27.13
CA LYS A 3 8.78 15.06 -28.43
C LYS A 3 7.91 13.81 -28.67
N VAL A 4 6.62 14.00 -28.95
CA VAL A 4 5.69 12.89 -29.24
C VAL A 4 6.13 12.24 -30.54
N GLN A 5 6.41 10.93 -30.50
CA GLN A 5 6.77 10.17 -31.70
C GLN A 5 5.50 9.69 -32.40
N GLY A 6 5.34 10.08 -33.66
CA GLY A 6 4.17 9.73 -34.46
C GLY A 6 4.24 10.31 -35.86
N LEU A 7 3.35 9.82 -36.71
CA LEU A 7 3.26 10.20 -38.12
C LEU A 7 1.99 11.01 -38.34
N PHE A 8 2.09 12.04 -39.18
CA PHE A 8 0.93 12.79 -39.63
C PHE A 8 0.24 12.02 -40.75
N VAL A 9 -1.03 11.66 -40.56
CA VAL A 9 -1.78 10.79 -41.51
C VAL A 9 -2.75 11.62 -42.39
N GLY A 10 -2.66 12.95 -42.36
CA GLY A 10 -3.57 13.86 -43.08
C GLY A 10 -4.84 14.21 -42.30
N TYR A 11 -5.63 15.16 -42.81
CA TYR A 11 -6.89 15.66 -42.20
C TYR A 11 -6.78 16.04 -40.70
N ARG A 12 -5.70 16.73 -40.30
CA ARG A 12 -5.42 17.10 -38.89
C ARG A 12 -5.34 15.90 -37.93
N LYS A 13 -5.14 14.67 -38.42
CA LYS A 13 -4.99 13.47 -37.59
C LYS A 13 -3.50 13.12 -37.43
N PHE A 14 -3.09 12.96 -36.18
CA PHE A 14 -1.75 12.52 -35.78
C PHE A 14 -1.83 11.10 -35.24
N ALA A 15 -1.18 10.15 -35.90
CA ALA A 15 -1.07 8.78 -35.42
C ALA A 15 0.15 8.70 -34.51
N VAL A 16 -0.10 8.55 -33.21
CA VAL A 16 0.96 8.34 -32.22
C VAL A 16 1.48 6.92 -32.37
N ASP A 17 2.81 6.76 -32.33
CA ASP A 17 3.44 5.45 -32.35
C ASP A 17 2.94 4.59 -31.17
N ARG A 18 2.49 3.38 -31.46
CA ARG A 18 1.98 2.44 -30.45
C ARG A 18 3.05 2.05 -29.45
N ASP A 19 4.30 1.95 -29.88
CA ASP A 19 5.41 1.60 -28.99
C ASP A 19 5.75 2.78 -28.07
N TRP A 20 5.67 4.01 -28.58
CA TRP A 20 5.80 5.21 -27.75
C TRP A 20 4.68 5.32 -26.70
N LEU A 21 3.43 5.03 -27.07
CA LEU A 21 2.31 4.98 -26.11
C LEU A 21 2.54 3.93 -25.03
N ARG A 22 2.95 2.71 -25.40
CA ARG A 22 3.24 1.63 -24.45
C ARG A 22 4.36 2.03 -23.49
N GLN A 23 5.45 2.62 -23.99
CA GLN A 23 6.55 3.10 -23.16
C GLN A 23 6.10 4.20 -22.18
N GLN A 24 5.25 5.13 -22.62
CA GLN A 24 4.69 6.17 -21.74
C GLN A 24 3.78 5.59 -20.65
N GLU A 25 2.94 4.61 -20.99
CA GLU A 25 2.10 3.91 -20.01
C GLU A 25 2.93 3.16 -18.98
N GLU A 26 3.98 2.45 -19.42
CA GLU A 26 4.87 1.72 -18.53
C GLU A 26 5.65 2.68 -17.62
N GLN A 27 6.12 3.81 -18.15
CA GLN A 27 6.78 4.82 -17.34
C GLN A 27 5.83 5.40 -16.29
N ARG A 28 4.60 5.76 -16.65
CA ARG A 28 3.57 6.24 -15.71
C ARG A 28 3.22 5.18 -14.66
N TYR A 29 3.23 3.91 -15.03
CA TYR A 29 3.02 2.81 -14.09
C TYR A 29 4.16 2.74 -13.07
N ARG A 30 5.42 2.78 -13.53
CA ARG A 30 6.60 2.78 -12.66
C ARG A 30 6.63 4.00 -11.73
N ASP A 31 6.30 5.18 -12.24
CA ASP A 31 6.26 6.40 -11.42
C ASP A 31 5.17 6.32 -10.34
N ARG A 32 3.98 5.79 -10.68
CA ARG A 32 2.92 5.53 -9.70
C ARG A 32 3.34 4.50 -8.64
N GLN A 33 4.04 3.44 -9.04
CA GLN A 33 4.57 2.46 -8.09
C GLN A 33 5.56 3.10 -7.12
N ARG A 34 6.51 3.90 -7.62
CA ARG A 34 7.48 4.61 -6.77
C ARG A 34 6.81 5.55 -5.78
N GLN A 35 5.85 6.35 -6.26
CA GLN A 35 5.07 7.24 -5.39
C GLN A 35 4.30 6.46 -4.32
N PHE A 36 3.71 5.32 -4.70
CA PHE A 36 3.02 4.45 -3.75
C PHE A 36 3.99 3.84 -2.73
N ASP A 37 5.16 3.39 -3.16
CA ASP A 37 6.17 2.80 -2.28
C ASP A 37 6.65 3.83 -1.26
N GLU A 38 7.01 5.04 -1.70
CA GLU A 38 7.40 6.16 -0.84
C GLU A 38 6.29 6.55 0.15
N TRP A 39 5.05 6.57 -0.32
CA TRP A 39 3.90 6.83 0.51
C TRP A 39 3.68 5.72 1.55
N SER A 40 3.80 4.46 1.15
CA SER A 40 3.55 3.29 1.99
C SER A 40 4.60 3.11 3.10
N ARG A 41 5.80 3.66 2.93
CA ARG A 41 6.82 3.74 3.99
C ARG A 41 6.42 4.66 5.15
N LYS A 42 5.55 5.64 4.88
CA LYS A 42 5.08 6.61 5.87
C LYS A 42 3.72 6.22 6.44
N TRP A 43 2.87 5.63 5.60
CA TRP A 43 1.45 5.43 5.91
C TRP A 43 1.00 3.98 5.66
N VAL A 44 0.17 3.47 6.56
CA VAL A 44 -0.50 2.17 6.42
C VAL A 44 -2.00 2.38 6.45
N THR A 45 -2.72 1.76 5.51
CA THR A 45 -4.18 1.80 5.51
C THR A 45 -4.76 0.87 6.57
N VAL A 46 -5.94 1.23 7.08
CA VAL A 46 -6.74 0.37 7.97
C VAL A 46 -6.97 -1.02 7.37
N THR A 47 -7.23 -1.09 6.06
CA THR A 47 -7.43 -2.36 5.34
C THR A 47 -6.19 -3.24 5.40
N ARG A 48 -5.01 -2.68 5.12
CA ARG A 48 -3.74 -3.41 5.15
C ARG A 48 -3.42 -3.94 6.54
N LEU A 49 -3.68 -3.16 7.60
CA LEU A 49 -3.51 -3.63 8.99
C LEU A 49 -4.36 -4.87 9.29
N LYS A 50 -5.61 -4.90 8.84
CA LYS A 50 -6.52 -6.03 9.06
C LYS A 50 -6.11 -7.26 8.27
N GLU A 51 -5.83 -7.08 6.98
CA GLU A 51 -5.57 -8.18 6.04
C GLU A 51 -4.21 -8.83 6.30
N THR A 52 -3.15 -8.02 6.45
CA THR A 52 -1.78 -8.56 6.48
C THR A 52 -1.24 -8.74 7.89
N ARG A 53 -1.73 -7.97 8.87
CA ARG A 53 -1.18 -7.95 10.25
C ARG A 53 -2.17 -8.44 11.30
N LEU A 54 -3.34 -8.94 10.90
CA LEU A 54 -4.37 -9.51 11.78
C LEU A 54 -4.94 -8.53 12.82
N TRP A 55 -4.87 -7.23 12.54
CA TRP A 55 -5.49 -6.22 13.40
C TRP A 55 -7.02 -6.33 13.34
N THR A 56 -7.67 -5.97 14.45
CA THR A 56 -9.14 -5.88 14.54
C THR A 56 -9.55 -4.43 14.75
N ASP A 57 -10.80 -4.09 14.47
CA ASP A 57 -11.32 -2.73 14.74
C ASP A 57 -11.16 -2.34 16.21
N GLY A 58 -11.40 -3.27 17.15
CA GLY A 58 -11.18 -3.03 18.58
C GLY A 58 -9.71 -2.79 18.92
N ALA A 59 -8.79 -3.53 18.29
CA ALA A 59 -7.35 -3.33 18.46
C ALA A 59 -6.90 -1.98 17.93
N ILE A 60 -7.35 -1.61 16.73
CA ILE A 60 -7.05 -0.33 16.12
C ILE A 60 -7.48 0.81 17.05
N ARG A 61 -8.72 0.78 17.55
CA ARG A 61 -9.22 1.80 18.49
C ARG A 61 -8.44 1.84 19.80
N ARG A 62 -8.05 0.67 20.34
CA ARG A 62 -7.34 0.57 21.62
C ARG A 62 -5.90 1.08 21.56
N TRP A 63 -5.16 0.73 20.51
CA TRP A 63 -3.71 0.99 20.43
C TRP A 63 -3.33 2.16 19.51
N LEU A 64 -4.13 2.47 18.49
CA LEU A 64 -3.86 3.54 17.52
C LEU A 64 -4.87 4.70 17.62
N GLY A 65 -6.02 4.48 18.24
CA GLY A 65 -7.08 5.48 18.33
C GLY A 65 -7.81 5.68 17.01
N GLU A 66 -7.93 6.93 16.58
CA GLU A 66 -8.65 7.31 15.36
C GLU A 66 -7.72 7.42 14.15
N PRO A 67 -8.12 6.87 12.99
CA PRO A 67 -7.33 6.96 11.78
C PRO A 67 -7.34 8.38 11.19
N GLN A 68 -6.22 8.76 10.56
CA GLN A 68 -6.13 9.99 9.79
C GLN A 68 -6.73 9.79 8.39
N GLN A 69 -7.33 10.83 7.83
CA GLN A 69 -7.88 10.81 6.47
C GLN A 69 -6.81 11.31 5.49
N GLN A 70 -6.38 10.46 4.56
CA GLN A 70 -5.45 10.83 3.49
C GLN A 70 -6.04 10.52 2.13
N GLY A 71 -6.52 11.57 1.47
CA GLY A 71 -7.33 11.44 0.26
C GLY A 71 -8.57 10.58 0.54
N LYS A 72 -8.69 9.45 -0.18
CA LYS A 72 -9.80 8.50 0.00
C LYS A 72 -9.59 7.46 1.10
N TYR A 73 -8.39 7.39 1.70
CA TYR A 73 -8.02 6.32 2.62
C TYR A 73 -7.99 6.78 4.07
N LYS A 74 -8.39 5.86 4.96
CA LYS A 74 -8.14 5.96 6.40
C LYS A 74 -6.81 5.28 6.72
N VAL A 75 -5.89 6.03 7.30
CA VAL A 75 -4.49 5.64 7.46
C VAL A 75 -3.95 5.92 8.85
N PHE A 76 -2.87 5.21 9.18
CA PHE A 76 -2.05 5.46 10.35
C PHE A 76 -0.59 5.62 9.93
N PRO A 77 0.19 6.44 10.65
CA PRO A 77 1.62 6.52 10.42
C PRO A 77 2.27 5.18 10.78
N VAL A 78 3.19 4.69 9.93
CA VAL A 78 3.93 3.43 10.14
C VAL A 78 4.59 3.40 11.52
N GLU A 79 5.17 4.53 11.95
CA GLU A 79 5.84 4.65 13.24
C GLU A 79 4.92 4.35 14.43
N ALA A 80 3.67 4.82 14.41
CA ALA A 80 2.70 4.53 15.47
C ALA A 80 2.32 3.05 15.50
N VAL A 81 2.18 2.43 14.33
CA VAL A 81 1.92 0.98 14.22
C VAL A 81 3.08 0.18 14.79
N LEU A 82 4.32 0.54 14.43
CA LEU A 82 5.52 -0.11 14.96
C LEU A 82 5.68 0.10 16.46
N ALA A 83 5.34 1.28 16.98
CA ALA A 83 5.34 1.56 18.41
C ALA A 83 4.34 0.67 19.15
N ALA A 84 3.11 0.54 18.63
CA ALA A 84 2.10 -0.35 19.19
C ALA A 84 2.55 -1.82 19.19
N GLU A 85 3.17 -2.30 18.11
CA GLU A 85 3.65 -3.68 18.00
C GLU A 85 4.85 -4.03 18.90
N LYS A 86 5.59 -3.01 19.34
CA LYS A 86 6.66 -3.17 20.32
C LYS A 86 6.13 -3.39 21.74
N LEU A 87 4.89 -2.98 22.03
CA LEU A 87 4.30 -3.15 23.36
C LEU A 87 4.12 -4.63 23.70
N ASN A 88 4.54 -5.01 24.91
CA ASN A 88 4.38 -6.39 25.39
C ASN A 88 2.92 -6.82 25.42
N GLU A 89 2.01 -5.93 25.84
CA GLU A 89 0.57 -6.19 25.82
C GLU A 89 0.05 -6.54 24.43
N PHE A 90 0.52 -5.81 23.41
CA PHE A 90 0.11 -6.05 22.04
C PHE A 90 0.64 -7.40 21.53
N ARG A 91 1.90 -7.72 21.84
CA ARG A 91 2.50 -9.02 21.47
C ARG A 91 1.76 -10.19 22.11
N LEU A 92 1.39 -10.06 23.38
CA LEU A 92 0.60 -11.07 24.09
C LEU A 92 -0.79 -11.22 23.47
N TRP A 93 -1.43 -10.10 23.10
CA TRP A 93 -2.72 -10.11 22.41
C TRP A 93 -2.64 -10.74 21.00
N LEU A 94 -1.57 -10.48 20.26
CA LEU A 94 -1.40 -10.97 18.88
C LEU A 94 -1.02 -12.45 18.82
N LYS A 95 -0.25 -12.94 19.79
CA LYS A 95 0.26 -14.32 19.84
C LYS A 95 -0.79 -15.41 19.56
N PRO A 96 -1.94 -15.49 20.27
CA PRO A 96 -2.94 -16.53 20.01
C PRO A 96 -3.57 -16.42 18.61
N ARG A 97 -3.64 -15.20 18.05
CA ARG A 97 -4.17 -14.98 16.70
C ARG A 97 -3.21 -15.47 15.63
N LEU A 98 -1.91 -15.23 15.84
CA LEU A 98 -0.86 -15.75 14.97
C LEU A 98 -0.79 -17.27 15.00
N GLU A 99 -0.88 -17.88 16.18
CA GLU A 99 -0.93 -19.34 16.32
C GLU A 99 -2.12 -19.92 15.56
N LYS A 100 -3.32 -19.34 15.72
CA LYS A 100 -4.52 -19.75 14.96
C LYS A 100 -4.34 -19.59 13.45
N LYS A 101 -3.75 -18.48 13.00
CA LYS A 101 -3.54 -18.22 11.56
C LYS A 101 -2.48 -19.17 10.98
N ARG A 102 -1.42 -19.47 11.73
CA ARG A 102 -0.37 -20.43 11.35
C ARG A 102 -0.87 -21.86 11.33
N ALA A 103 -1.79 -22.23 12.23
CA ALA A 103 -2.44 -23.54 12.19
C ALA A 103 -3.24 -23.75 10.90
N GLN A 104 -3.85 -22.69 10.34
CA GLN A 104 -4.55 -22.72 9.06
C GLN A 104 -3.62 -22.58 7.85
N HIS A 105 -2.59 -21.74 7.98
CA HIS A 105 -1.63 -21.41 6.93
C HIS A 105 -0.22 -21.50 7.51
N HIS A 106 0.40 -22.67 7.37
CA HIS A 106 1.68 -22.99 7.99
C HIS A 106 2.80 -21.97 7.67
N HIS A 107 2.76 -21.37 6.48
CA HIS A 107 3.75 -20.39 6.01
C HIS A 107 3.34 -18.92 6.22
N PHE A 108 2.34 -18.64 7.06
CA PHE A 108 1.89 -17.26 7.29
C PHE A 108 2.96 -16.43 8.03
N LEU A 109 3.38 -15.33 7.38
CA LEU A 109 4.29 -14.33 7.92
C LEU A 109 3.64 -12.95 7.84
N ILE A 110 3.86 -12.13 8.88
CA ILE A 110 3.48 -10.72 8.85
C ILE A 110 4.49 -9.99 7.97
N PRO A 111 4.06 -9.27 6.92
CA PRO A 111 4.97 -8.49 6.09
C PRO A 111 5.57 -7.31 6.87
N PHE A 112 6.81 -6.95 6.51
CA PHE A 112 7.51 -5.78 7.03
C PHE A 112 6.85 -4.48 6.52
N LEU A 113 6.93 -3.40 7.32
CA LEU A 113 6.43 -2.07 6.98
C LEU A 113 7.54 -1.14 6.52
#